data_AF-A0A941J6V1-F1
#
_entry.id   AF-A0A941J6V1-F1
#
_cell.length_a   1.000
_cell.length_b   1.000
_cell.length_c   1.000
_cell.angle_alpha   90.00
_cell.angle_beta   90.00
_cell.angle_gamma   90.00
#
_symmetry.space_group_name_H-M   'P 1'
#
loop_
_entity.id
_entity.type
_entity.pdbx_description
1 polymer ?
#
loop_
_entity_poly.entity_id
_entity_poly.type
_entity_poly.pdbx_seq_one_letter_code
_entity_poly.pdbx_strand_id
1 'polypeptide(L)' 'MKGRRLLDITGVKQVESFDNEEFLLETSMGFLSIRGQNLQMKNLDVDKGIVSIKGKIFDLVYLDEQSGRKLKDSFGKLFK' A
#
# COMPACT_ATOMS: atom_id res chain seq x y z
N MET A 1 -2.23 3.25 13.75
CA MET A 1 -3.46 2.53 13.33
C MET A 1 -4.55 2.70 14.38
N LYS A 2 -5.78 3.08 13.99
CA LYS A 2 -6.95 3.17 14.90
C LYS A 2 -8.00 2.13 14.53
N GLY A 3 -8.23 1.15 15.41
CA GLY A 3 -9.30 0.16 15.29
C GLY A 3 -9.26 -0.71 14.02
N ARG A 4 -8.09 -0.89 13.39
CA ARG A 4 -7.95 -1.51 12.04
C ARG A 4 -8.86 -0.89 10.98
N ARG A 5 -9.19 0.40 11.14
CA ARG A 5 -10.06 1.18 10.25
C ARG A 5 -9.37 2.38 9.60
N LEU A 6 -8.34 2.89 10.26
CA LEU A 6 -7.53 4.02 9.82
C LEU A 6 -6.06 3.68 10.01
N LEU A 7 -5.29 3.89 8.95
CA LEU A 7 -3.86 3.64 8.89
C LEU A 7 -3.18 4.87 8.30
N ASP A 8 -2.20 5.40 9.02
CA ASP A 8 -1.34 6.49 8.56
C ASP A 8 0.07 5.91 8.44
N ILE A 9 0.70 6.12 7.30
CA ILE A 9 2.01 5.57 6.93
C ILE A 9 2.89 6.73 6.50
N THR A 10 4.13 6.76 7.00
CA THR A 10 5.14 7.75 6.67
C THR A 10 6.31 7.11 5.93
N GLY A 11 7.14 7.90 5.26
CA GLY A 11 8.27 7.39 4.49
C GLY A 11 7.86 6.64 3.23
N VAL A 12 6.66 6.91 2.72
CA VAL A 12 6.19 6.44 1.41
C VAL A 12 6.86 7.28 0.33
N LYS A 13 7.49 6.63 -0.65
CA LYS A 13 8.06 7.28 -1.83
C LYS A 13 7.01 7.45 -2.92
N GLN A 14 6.26 6.37 -3.18
CA GLN A 14 5.18 6.37 -4.17
C GLN A 14 4.18 5.25 -3.90
N VAL A 15 2.99 5.37 -4.50
CA VAL A 15 1.95 4.33 -4.51
C VAL A 15 2.08 3.58 -5.83
N GLU A 16 2.41 2.29 -5.81
CA GLU A 16 2.57 1.48 -7.03
C GLU A 16 1.23 1.06 -7.60
N SER A 17 0.34 0.54 -6.74
CA SER A 17 -1.00 0.13 -7.09
C SER A 17 -1.91 0.24 -5.87
N PHE A 18 -3.19 0.47 -6.12
CA PHE A 18 -4.20 0.43 -5.07
C PHE A 18 -5.57 0.10 -5.65
N ASP A 19 -6.36 -0.60 -4.85
CA ASP A 19 -7.78 -0.82 -5.06
C ASP A 19 -8.50 -0.89 -3.70
N ASN A 20 -9.72 -1.44 -3.68
CA ASN A 20 -10.52 -1.57 -2.47
C ASN A 20 -10.12 -2.76 -1.57
N GLU A 21 -9.20 -3.61 -2.00
CA GLU A 21 -8.75 -4.81 -1.28
C GLU A 21 -7.26 -4.75 -0.93
N GLU A 22 -6.43 -4.08 -1.74
CA GLU A 22 -4.99 -3.98 -1.53
C GLU A 22 -4.41 -2.60 -1.87
N PHE A 23 -3.40 -2.19 -1.10
CA PHE A 23 -2.49 -1.09 -1.41
C PHE A 23 -1.06 -1.64 -1.47
N LEU A 24 -0.35 -1.35 -2.56
CA LEU A 24 1.09 -1.60 -2.70
C LEU A 24 1.83 -0.27 -2.70
N LEU A 25 2.64 -0.05 -1.66
CA LEU A 25 3.41 1.17 -1.48
C LEU A 25 4.89 0.89 -1.65
N GLU A 26 5.60 1.77 -2.36
CA GLU A 26 7.05 1.82 -2.28
C GLU A 26 7.44 2.74 -1.12
N THR A 27 8.21 2.21 -0.15
CA THR A 27 8.66 2.97 1.02
C THR A 27 10.19 3.03 1.08
N SER A 28 10.72 3.79 2.04
CA SER A 28 12.16 3.80 2.35
C SER A 28 12.73 2.43 2.73
N MET A 29 11.92 1.50 3.24
CA MET A 29 12.33 0.15 3.67
C MET A 29 11.94 -0.95 2.66
N GLY A 30 11.58 -0.58 1.43
CA GLY A 30 11.11 -1.50 0.40
C GLY A 30 9.60 -1.44 0.19
N PHE A 31 9.04 -2.45 -0.47
CA PHE A 31 7.63 -2.50 -0.80
C PHE A 31 6.79 -2.96 0.40
N LEU A 32 5.70 -2.26 0.64
CA LEU A 32 4.73 -2.56 1.70
C LEU A 32 3.38 -2.87 1.05
N SER A 33 2.93 -4.12 1.18
CA SER A 33 1.57 -4.55 0.82
C SER A 33 0.66 -4.40 2.04
N ILE A 34 -0.53 -3.84 1.83
CA ILE A 34 -1.56 -3.64 2.85
C ILE A 34 -2.85 -4.22 2.29
N ARG A 35 -3.35 -5.28 2.91
CA ARG A 35 -4.56 -5.97 2.45
C ARG A 35 -5.72 -5.79 3.41
N GLY A 36 -6.92 -5.77 2.86
CA GLY A 36 -8.12 -5.42 3.58
C GLY A 36 -9.40 -5.49 2.76
N GLN A 37 -10.40 -4.73 3.21
CA GLN A 37 -11.68 -4.57 2.53
C GLN A 37 -12.15 -3.12 2.62
N ASN A 38 -12.77 -2.64 1.54
CA ASN A 38 -13.21 -1.25 1.39
C ASN A 38 -12.09 -0.27 1.72
N LEU A 39 -10.88 -0.57 1.25
CA LEU A 39 -9.73 0.31 1.36
C LEU A 39 -9.95 1.53 0.46
N GLN A 40 -9.64 2.69 1.01
CA GLN A 40 -9.82 3.99 0.38
C GLN A 40 -8.67 4.90 0.79
N MET A 41 -8.05 5.55 -0.18
CA MET A 41 -7.07 6.59 0.09
C MET A 41 -7.79 7.81 0.68
N LYS A 42 -7.42 8.16 1.90
CA LYS A 42 -7.93 9.35 2.59
C LYS A 42 -7.06 10.58 2.32
N ASN A 43 -5.75 10.39 2.27
CA ASN A 43 -4.78 11.45 2.00
C ASN A 43 -3.51 10.85 1.36
N LEU A 44 -2.91 11.59 0.43
CA LEU A 44 -1.59 11.31 -0.14
C LEU A 44 -0.82 12.63 -0.19
N ASP A 45 0.29 12.67 0.54
CA ASP A 45 1.25 13.78 0.52
C ASP A 45 2.61 13.20 0.19
N VAL A 46 2.97 13.20 -1.10
CA VAL A 46 4.20 12.59 -1.61
C VAL A 46 5.44 13.36 -1.10
N ASP A 47 5.35 14.68 -1.00
CA ASP A 47 6.45 15.53 -0.54
C ASP A 47 6.80 15.26 0.93
N LYS A 48 5.77 15.02 1.77
CA LYS A 48 5.97 14.60 3.17
C LYS A 48 6.14 13.10 3.33
N GLY A 49 5.96 12.33 2.25
CA GLY A 49 5.95 10.87 2.24
C GLY A 49 4.87 10.26 3.13
N ILE A 50 3.68 10.86 3.20
CA ILE A 50 2.57 10.44 4.06
C ILE A 50 1.41 9.89 3.23
N VAL A 51 0.92 8.70 3.61
CA VAL A 51 -0.31 8.11 3.07
C VAL A 51 -1.25 7.77 4.22
N SER A 52 -2.51 8.18 4.09
CA SER A 52 -3.59 7.80 5.00
C SER A 52 -4.58 6.91 4.27
N ILE A 53 -4.86 5.73 4.82
CA ILE A 53 -5.79 4.74 4.28
C ILE A 53 -6.93 4.53 5.28
N LYS A 54 -8.15 4.48 4.76
CA LYS A 54 -9.37 4.13 5.50
C LYS A 54 -9.93 2.83 4.94
N GLY A 55 -10.39 1.94 5.80
CA GLY A 55 -10.95 0.65 5.40
C GLY A 55 -10.65 -0.42 6.44
N LYS A 56 -11.21 -1.61 6.28
CA LYS A 56 -10.96 -2.72 7.21
C LYS A 56 -9.62 -3.37 6.86
N ILE A 57 -8.63 -3.25 7.74
CA ILE A 57 -7.26 -3.73 7.49
C ILE A 57 -7.11 -5.14 8.07
N PHE A 58 -6.55 -6.04 7.27
CA PHE A 58 -6.28 -7.43 7.65
C PHE A 58 -4.81 -7.64 7.95
N ASP A 59 -3.93 -7.24 7.04
CA ASP A 59 -2.49 -7.42 7.20
C ASP A 59 -1.68 -6.30 6.53
N LEU A 60 -0.43 -6.19 6.98
CA LEU A 60 0.59 -5.30 6.46
C LEU A 60 1.88 -6.13 6.34
N VAL A 61 2.44 -6.23 5.14
CA VAL A 61 3.58 -7.10 4.86
C VAL A 61 4.62 -6.34 4.06
N TYR A 62 5.84 -6.25 4.61
CA TYR A 62 6.99 -5.84 3.81
C TYR A 62 7.40 -6.98 2.89
N LEU A 63 7.53 -6.67 1.60
CA LEU A 63 7.98 -7.61 0.59
C LEU A 63 9.51 -7.50 0.47
N ASP A 64 10.17 -8.65 0.48
CA ASP A 64 11.59 -8.73 0.14
C ASP A 64 11.81 -8.26 -1.31
N GLU A 65 12.99 -7.73 -1.65
CA GLU A 65 13.26 -7.07 -2.94
C GLU A 65 12.97 -7.98 -4.16
N GLN A 66 13.12 -9.30 -3.99
CA GLN A 66 12.79 -10.29 -5.02
C GLN A 66 11.28 -10.52 -5.17
N SER A 67 10.53 -10.48 -4.07
CA SER A 67 9.07 -10.66 -4.05
C SER A 67 8.32 -9.41 -4.54
N GLY A 68 8.82 -8.21 -4.24
CA GLY A 68 8.21 -6.95 -4.70
C GLY A 68 8.17 -6.83 -6.23
N ARG A 69 9.25 -7.24 -6.92
CA ARG A 69 9.30 -7.26 -8.40
C ARG A 69 8.33 -8.26 -9.02
N LYS A 70 8.22 -9.47 -8.46
CA LYS A 70 7.27 -10.49 -8.94
C LYS A 70 5.81 -10.07 -8.78
N LEU A 71 5.48 -9.35 -7.70
CA LEU A 71 4.13 -8.80 -7.53
C LEU A 71 3.86 -7.72 -8.59
N LYS A 72 4.79 -6.79 -8.81
CA LYS A 72 4.67 -5.74 -9.86
C LYS A 72 4.40 -6.33 -11.24
N ASP A 73 5.09 -7.40 -11.61
CA ASP A 73 4.89 -8.11 -12.89
C ASP A 73 3.53 -8.83 -13.00
N SER A 74 2.94 -9.19 -11.85
CA SER A 74 1.64 -9.87 -11.79
C SER A 74 0.47 -8.88 -11.84
N PHE A 75 0.61 -7.71 -11.19
CA PHE A 75 -0.37 -6.63 -11.26
C PHE A 75 -0.38 -5.92 -12.62
N GLY A 76 0.77 -5.78 -13.29
CA GLY A 76 0.85 -5.18 -14.63
C GLY A 76 0.10 -5.96 -15.72
N LYS A 77 -0.26 -7.24 -15.47
CA LYS A 77 -1.01 -8.09 -16.41
C LYS A 77 -2.53 -8.05 -16.22
N LEU A 78 -3.01 -7.55 -15.08
CA LEU A 78 -4.45 -7.47 -14.76
C LEU A 78 -5.10 -6.17 -15.25
N PHE A 79 -4.30 -5.21 -15.72
CA PHE A 79 -4.76 -3.92 -16.25
C PHE A 79 -4.49 -3.73 -17.74
N LYS A 80 -4.44 -4.82 -18.52
CA LYS A 80 -4.51 -4.79 -19.99
C LYS A 80 -5.82 -5.37 -20.49
#